data_AF-A0A2S9GF74-F1
#
_entry.id   AF-A0A2S9GF74-F1
#
_cell.length_a   1.000
_cell.length_b   1.000
_cell.length_c   1.000
_cell.angle_alpha   90.00
_cell.angle_beta   90.00
_cell.angle_gamma   90.00
#
_symmetry.space_group_name_H-M   'P 1'
#
loop_
_entity.id
_entity.type
_entity.pdbx_description
1 polymer ?
#
loop_
_entity_poly.entity_id
_entity_poly.type
_entity_poly.pdbx_seq_one_letter_code
_entity_poly.pdbx_strand_id
1 'polypeptide(L)' 'IPEGRLEKAVAEGRVGVAKSIVGRMNWLGGRAELTTGPGSGTGWELTVPRPPKNPR' A
#
# COMPACT_ATOMS: atom_id res chain seq x y z
N ILE A 1 6.19 -9.07 5.73
CA ILE A 1 7.09 -7.90 5.57
C ILE A 1 7.54 -7.45 6.95
N PRO A 2 8.84 -7.20 7.21
CA PRO A 2 9.29 -6.64 8.48
C PRO A 2 8.74 -5.22 8.65
N GLU A 3 8.29 -4.91 9.85
CA GLU A 3 7.75 -3.61 10.25
C GLU A 3 8.81 -2.50 10.04
N GLY A 4 8.41 -1.34 9.49
CA GLY A 4 9.27 -0.16 9.34
C GLY A 4 9.71 0.25 7.92
N ARG A 5 9.46 -0.55 6.88
CA ARG A 5 9.85 -0.15 5.49
C ARG A 5 8.98 0.94 4.89
N LEU A 6 7.71 0.99 5.28
CA LEU A 6 6.77 2.01 4.82
C LEU A 6 7.15 3.40 5.37
N GLU A 7 7.63 3.44 6.61
CA GLU A 7 8.10 4.65 7.31
C GLU A 7 9.36 5.23 6.65
N LYS A 8 10.21 4.38 6.06
CA LYS A 8 11.38 4.84 5.32
C LYS A 8 11.02 5.55 4.01
N ALA A 9 9.94 5.14 3.34
CA ALA A 9 9.43 5.82 2.14
C ALA A 9 8.70 7.14 2.45
N VAL A 10 8.21 7.31 3.68
CA VAL A 10 7.71 8.59 4.22
C VAL A 10 8.85 9.61 4.26
N ALA A 11 10.09 9.21 4.56
CA ALA A 11 11.23 10.12 4.67
C ALA A 11 11.67 10.77 3.33
N GLU A 12 11.35 10.18 2.17
CA GLU A 12 11.80 10.65 0.85
C GLU A 12 10.84 11.65 0.15
N GLY A 13 9.97 12.35 0.91
CA GLY A 13 9.08 13.39 0.36
C GLY A 13 7.80 12.86 -0.30
N ARG A 14 7.50 11.56 -0.19
CA ARG A 14 6.29 10.91 -0.73
C ARG A 14 5.22 10.62 0.34
N VAL A 15 5.31 11.30 1.49
CA VAL A 15 4.40 11.16 2.64
C VAL A 15 2.93 11.22 2.23
N GLY A 16 2.57 12.18 1.37
CA GLY A 16 1.18 12.40 0.96
C GLY A 16 0.60 11.23 0.17
N VAL A 17 1.38 10.63 -0.72
CA VAL A 17 0.97 9.48 -1.53
C VAL A 17 0.86 8.23 -0.67
N ALA A 18 1.87 7.96 0.16
CA ALA A 18 1.85 6.83 1.07
C ALA A 18 0.66 6.88 2.03
N LYS A 19 0.40 8.04 2.66
CA LYS A 19 -0.76 8.24 3.54
C LYS A 19 -2.09 8.07 2.78
N SER A 20 -2.20 8.60 1.57
CA SER A 20 -3.45 8.54 0.78
C SER A 20 -3.74 7.14 0.23
N ILE A 21 -2.73 6.38 -0.15
CA ILE A 21 -2.91 4.99 -0.60
C ILE A 21 -3.26 4.12 0.60
N VAL A 22 -2.46 4.15 1.66
CA VAL A 22 -2.65 3.31 2.85
C VAL A 22 -3.99 3.62 3.51
N GLY A 23 -4.35 4.90 3.65
CA GLY A 23 -5.64 5.31 4.22
C GLY A 23 -6.83 4.78 3.42
N ARG A 24 -6.79 4.87 2.08
CA ARG A 24 -7.86 4.32 1.23
C ARG A 24 -7.93 2.80 1.29
N MET A 25 -6.78 2.13 1.30
CA MET A 25 -6.75 0.68 1.41
C MET A 25 -7.32 0.21 2.74
N ASN A 26 -6.97 0.87 3.85
CA ASN A 26 -7.57 0.60 5.16
C ASN A 26 -9.08 0.84 5.15
N TRP A 27 -9.55 1.94 4.54
CA TRP A 27 -10.99 2.23 4.42
C TRP A 27 -11.74 1.14 3.64
N LEU A 28 -11.11 0.57 2.61
CA LEU A 28 -11.65 -0.55 1.85
C LEU A 28 -11.49 -1.92 2.54
N GLY A 29 -10.92 -1.98 3.76
CA GLY A 29 -10.58 -3.23 4.44
C GLY A 29 -9.47 -4.02 3.74
N GLY A 30 -8.70 -3.36 2.89
CA GLY A 30 -7.57 -3.92 2.14
C GLY A 30 -6.21 -3.61 2.76
N ARG A 31 -5.15 -3.96 2.02
CA ARG A 31 -3.75 -3.81 2.42
C ARG A 31 -2.91 -3.29 1.26
N ALA A 32 -1.94 -2.43 1.57
CA ALA A 32 -0.94 -1.95 0.64
C ALA A 32 0.46 -2.37 1.10
N GLU A 33 1.28 -2.86 0.17
CA GLU A 33 2.68 -3.21 0.40
C GLU A 33 3.58 -2.45 -0.56
N LEU A 34 4.63 -1.84 -0.03
CA LEU A 34 5.61 -1.09 -0.81
C LEU A 34 6.95 -1.84 -0.83
N THR A 35 7.41 -2.15 -2.03
CA THR A 35 8.75 -2.68 -2.26
C THR A 35 9.59 -1.66 -3.02
N THR A 36 10.75 -1.31 -2.48
CA THR A 36 11.72 -0.44 -3.16
C THR A 36 13.12 -0.91 -2.86
N GLY A 37 14.01 -0.77 -3.85
CA GLY A 37 15.42 -1.12 -3.72
C GLY A 37 16.30 -0.39 -4.74
N PRO A 38 17.58 -0.18 -4.43
CA PRO A 38 18.55 0.35 -5.40
C PRO A 38 18.55 -0.49 -6.68
N GLY A 39 18.45 0.15 -7.84
CA GLY A 39 18.44 -0.51 -9.16
C GLY A 39 17.18 -1.31 -9.53
N SER A 40 16.25 -1.52 -8.59
CA SER A 40 15.01 -2.29 -8.80
C SER A 40 13.74 -1.42 -8.87
N GLY A 41 13.86 -0.12 -8.60
CA GLY A 41 12.76 0.83 -8.71
C GLY A 41 11.81 0.82 -7.51
N THR A 42 10.54 1.11 -7.75
CA THR A 42 9.49 1.19 -6.73
C THR A 42 8.24 0.45 -7.21
N GLY A 43 7.76 -0.52 -6.45
CA GLY A 43 6.55 -1.30 -6.73
C GLY A 43 5.57 -1.24 -5.56
N TRP A 44 4.28 -1.21 -5.89
CA TRP A 44 3.18 -1.31 -4.93
C TRP A 44 2.34 -2.54 -5.23
N GLU A 45 2.05 -3.32 -4.19
CA GLU A 45 1.07 -4.39 -4.24
C GLU A 45 -0.15 -4.00 -3.40
N LEU A 46 -1.35 -4.09 -3.99
CA LEU A 46 -2.60 -3.65 -3.38
C LEU A 46 -3.59 -4.81 -3.37
N THR A 47 -4.07 -5.17 -2.19
CA THR A 47 -5.06 -6.24 -2.00
C THR A 47 -6.34 -5.64 -1.39
N VAL A 48 -7.49 -5.89 -2.01
CA VAL A 48 -8.80 -5.44 -1.50
C VAL A 48 -9.75 -6.63 -1.42
N PRO A 49 -10.53 -6.79 -0.34
CA PRO A 49 -11.60 -7.78 -0.28
C PRO A 49 -12.59 -7.56 -1.44
N ARG A 50 -12.91 -8.64 -2.16
CA ARG A 50 -13.98 -8.59 -3.15
C ARG A 50 -15.31 -8.79 -2.41
N PRO A 51 -16.29 -7.88 -2.54
CA PRO A 51 -17.62 -8.11 -1.97
C PRO A 51 -18.19 -9.42 -2.54
N PRO A 52 -18.98 -10.16 -1.75
CA PRO A 52 -19.60 -11.39 -2.22
C PRO A 52 -20.37 -11.09 -3.50
N LYS A 53 -20.12 -11.89 -4.54
CA LYS A 53 -20.81 -11.75 -5.82
C LYS A 53 -22.27 -12.08 -5.54
N ASN A 54 -23.12 -11.07 -5.45
CA ASN A 54 -24.55 -11.29 -5.19
C ASN A 54 -25.07 -12.22 -6.29
N PRO A 55 -25.48 -13.47 -5.98
CA PRO A 55 -26.12 -14.31 -6.97
C PRO A 55 -27.45 -13.63 -7.27
N ARG A 56 -27.58 -13.07 -8.48
CA ARG A 56 -28.88 -12.62 -9.00
C ARG A 56 -29.73 -13.83 -9.31
#